data_AF-A0A957UP81-F1
#
_entry.id   AF-A0A957UP81-F1
#
_cell.length_a   1.000
_cell.length_b   1.000
_cell.length_c   1.000
_cell.angle_alpha   90.00
_cell.angle_beta   90.00
_cell.angle_gamma   90.00
#
_symmetry.space_group_name_H-M   'P 1'
#
loop_
_entity.id
_entity.type
_entity.pdbx_description
1 polymer ?
#
loop_
_entity_poly.entity_id
_entity_poly.type
_entity_poly.pdbx_seq_one_letter_code
_entity_poly.pdbx_strand_id
1 'polypeptide(L)' 'AGDPITAKLTRAPGNNAPIGGLKVVTEHGWFAARPSGTEEIYKIYAESFKGEAHLKQIQDEAQAIVKAAFGAG' A
#
# COMPACT_ATOMS: atom_id res chain seq x y z
N ALA A 1 -1.59 3.26 -10.29
CA ALA A 1 -0.79 3.42 -11.52
C ALA A 1 -1.60 2.95 -12.73
N GLY A 2 -2.81 3.49 -12.93
CA GLY A 2 -3.72 3.11 -14.02
C GLY A 2 -4.33 1.71 -13.96
N ASP A 3 -3.71 0.74 -13.30
CA ASP A 3 -4.24 -0.62 -13.17
C ASP A 3 -5.42 -0.73 -12.19
N PRO A 4 -6.46 -1.52 -12.49
CA PRO A 4 -7.56 -1.79 -11.57
C PRO A 4 -7.10 -2.46 -10.27
N ILE A 5 -7.70 -2.06 -9.15
CA ILE A 5 -7.46 -2.70 -7.85
C ILE A 5 -8.15 -4.07 -7.84
N THR A 6 -7.36 -5.12 -7.60
CA THR A 6 -7.85 -6.51 -7.51
C THR A 6 -8.07 -6.94 -6.06
N ALA A 7 -7.36 -6.35 -5.09
CA ALA A 7 -7.59 -6.61 -3.67
C ALA A 7 -7.25 -5.41 -2.77
N LYS A 8 -8.00 -5.28 -1.68
CA LYS A 8 -7.73 -4.38 -0.54
C LYS A 8 -7.75 -5.21 0.73
N LEU A 9 -6.61 -5.32 1.40
CA LEU A 9 -6.40 -6.26 2.49
C LEU A 9 -5.96 -5.53 3.75
N THR A 10 -6.66 -5.78 4.86
CA THR A 10 -6.24 -5.40 6.22
C THR A 10 -5.83 -6.61 7.05
N ARG A 11 -6.08 -7.82 6.53
CA ARG A 11 -5.70 -9.11 7.10
C ARG A 11 -4.93 -9.93 6.07
N ALA A 12 -3.98 -10.71 6.53
CA ALA A 12 -3.14 -11.54 5.67
C ALA A 12 -3.95 -12.77 5.19
N PRO A 13 -3.95 -13.08 3.89
CA PRO A 13 -4.79 -14.15 3.34
C PRO A 13 -4.37 -15.55 3.79
N GLY A 14 -3.08 -15.77 4.12
CA GLY A 14 -2.57 -17.09 4.50
C GLY A 14 -2.95 -17.55 5.91
N ASN A 15 -3.20 -16.62 6.84
CA ASN A 15 -3.49 -16.96 8.24
C ASN A 15 -4.53 -16.06 8.92
N ASN A 16 -5.18 -15.16 8.16
CA ASN A 16 -6.18 -14.19 8.61
C ASN A 16 -5.71 -13.22 9.73
N ALA A 17 -4.42 -13.16 10.01
CA ALA A 17 -3.86 -12.26 11.01
C ALA A 17 -3.96 -10.80 10.53
N PRO A 18 -4.19 -9.83 11.43
CA PRO A 18 -4.18 -8.42 11.07
C PRO A 18 -2.78 -8.03 10.56
N ILE A 19 -2.72 -7.31 9.44
CA ILE A 19 -1.45 -6.81 8.89
C ILE A 19 -0.95 -5.60 9.71
N GLY A 20 -1.86 -4.94 10.44
CA GLY A 20 -1.58 -3.68 11.13
C GLY A 20 -1.34 -2.57 10.12
N GLY A 21 -2.24 -2.44 9.14
CA GLY A 21 -2.11 -1.51 8.02
C GLY A 21 -3.03 -1.89 6.86
N LEU A 22 -2.69 -1.39 5.66
CA LEU A 22 -3.42 -1.65 4.42
C LEU A 22 -2.45 -2.21 3.38
N LYS A 23 -2.87 -3.26 2.65
CA LYS A 23 -2.24 -3.70 1.41
C LYS A 23 -3.22 -3.57 0.26
N VAL A 24 -2.80 -2.94 -0.83
CA VAL A 24 -3.57 -2.82 -2.08
C VAL A 24 -2.82 -3.55 -3.17
N VAL A 25 -3.55 -4.34 -3.95
CA VAL A 25 -3.00 -5.19 -5.01
C VAL A 25 -3.69 -4.86 -6.33
N THR A 26 -2.89 -4.86 -7.39
CA THR A 26 -3.32 -4.81 -8.78
C THR A 26 -2.71 -6.00 -9.51
N GLU A 27 -3.02 -6.17 -10.79
CA GLU A 27 -2.40 -7.21 -11.62
C GLU A 27 -0.86 -7.04 -11.74
N HIS A 28 -0.37 -5.79 -11.81
CA HIS A 28 1.02 -5.50 -12.15
C HIS A 28 1.86 -4.90 -11.02
N GLY A 29 1.33 -4.90 -9.80
CA GLY A 29 2.02 -4.34 -8.65
C GLY A 29 1.15 -4.24 -7.42
N TRP A 30 1.78 -3.86 -6.32
CA TRP A 30 1.11 -3.71 -5.04
C TRP A 30 1.83 -2.69 -4.18
N PHE A 31 1.12 -2.17 -3.17
CA PHE A 31 1.75 -1.48 -2.06
C PHE A 31 1.16 -1.94 -0.72
N ALA A 32 1.94 -1.80 0.34
CA ALA A 32 1.51 -1.99 1.71
C ALA A 32 1.97 -0.82 2.58
N ALA A 33 1.04 -0.23 3.31
CA ALA A 33 1.28 0.87 4.23
C ALA A 33 1.03 0.41 5.67
N ARG A 34 2.03 0.60 6.54
CA ARG A 34 1.96 0.24 7.96
C ARG A 34 2.53 1.38 8.82
N PRO A 35 1.87 1.81 9.91
CA PRO A 35 2.47 2.72 10.87
C PRO A 35 3.67 2.05 11.54
N SER A 36 4.71 2.83 11.82
CA SER A 36 5.82 2.38 12.67
C SER A 36 5.32 2.24 14.11
N GLY A 37 5.81 1.23 14.83
CA GLY A 37 5.46 1.00 16.23
C GLY A 37 6.28 1.84 17.22
N THR A 38 7.36 2.46 16.75
CA THR A 38 8.35 3.15 17.60
C THR A 38 8.54 4.62 17.25
N GLU A 39 8.03 5.06 16.11
CA GLU A 39 8.26 6.39 15.55
C GLU A 39 6.95 6.91 14.95
N GLU A 40 6.75 8.22 14.92
CA GLU A 40 5.58 8.86 14.29
C GLU A 40 5.74 8.93 12.76
N ILE A 41 5.98 7.78 12.13
CA ILE A 41 6.14 7.63 10.68
C ILE A 41 5.34 6.44 10.18
N TYR A 42 5.01 6.44 8.89
CA TYR A 42 4.46 5.27 8.19
C TYR A 42 5.49 4.73 7.19
N LYS A 43 5.52 3.41 7.03
CA LYS A 43 6.37 2.72 6.06
C LYS A 43 5.50 2.26 4.89
N ILE A 44 5.88 2.64 3.68
CA ILE A 44 5.29 2.12 2.43
C ILE A 44 6.27 1.16 1.79
N TYR A 45 5.81 -0.05 1.56
CA TYR A 45 6.47 -1.05 0.73
C TYR A 45 5.71 -1.13 -0.58
N ALA A 46 6.41 -1.15 -1.70
CA ALA A 46 5.79 -1.24 -3.01
C ALA A 46 6.64 -2.10 -3.94
N GLU A 47 5.97 -2.75 -4.89
CA GLU A 47 6.60 -3.53 -5.94
C GLU A 47 5.83 -3.35 -7.25
N SER A 48 6.56 -3.41 -8.35
CA SER A 48 6.05 -3.25 -9.71
C SER A 48 6.62 -4.34 -10.60
N PHE A 49 5.75 -4.97 -11.38
CA PHE A 49 6.14 -5.90 -12.44
C PHE A 49 6.36 -5.23 -13.80
N LYS A 50 6.10 -3.91 -13.90
CA LYS A 50 6.28 -3.08 -15.11
C LYS A 50 7.55 -2.20 -15.06
N GLY A 51 8.39 -2.36 -14.05
CA GLY A 51 9.65 -1.61 -13.88
C GLY A 51 9.52 -0.34 -13.04
N GLU A 52 10.60 0.45 -13.02
CA GLU A 52 10.82 1.55 -12.06
C GLU A 52 9.86 2.74 -12.22
N ALA A 53 9.56 3.16 -13.46
CA ALA A 53 8.64 4.27 -13.69
C ALA A 53 7.24 3.96 -13.12
N HIS A 54 6.78 2.72 -13.31
CA HIS A 54 5.53 2.23 -12.74
C HIS A 54 5.61 2.08 -11.22
N LEU A 55 6.75 1.60 -10.69
CA LEU A 55 6.97 1.55 -9.24
C LEU A 55 6.85 2.94 -8.60
N LYS A 56 7.44 3.97 -9.22
CA LYS A 56 7.34 5.34 -8.73
C LYS A 56 5.89 5.82 -8.70
N GLN A 57 5.10 5.53 -9.74
CA GLN A 57 3.67 5.87 -9.75
C GLN A 57 2.90 5.16 -8.62
N ILE A 58 3.19 3.88 -8.36
CA ILE A 58 2.60 3.16 -7.21
C ILE A 58 2.96 3.84 -5.90
N GLN A 59 4.22 4.25 -5.72
CA GLN A 59 4.67 4.93 -4.50
C GLN A 59 3.98 6.30 -4.31
N ASP A 60 3.92 7.11 -5.36
CA ASP A 60 3.29 8.44 -5.33
C ASP A 60 1.78 8.32 -4.97
N GLU A 61 1.06 7.39 -5.62
CA GLU A 61 -0.36 7.14 -5.32
C GLU A 61 -0.57 6.56 -3.92
N ALA A 62 0.30 5.64 -3.48
CA ALA A 62 0.23 5.07 -2.13
C ALA A 62 0.38 6.15 -1.05
N GLN A 63 1.33 7.07 -1.22
CA GLN A 63 1.49 8.22 -0.31
C GLN A 63 0.24 9.11 -0.29
N ALA A 64 -0.34 9.39 -1.45
CA ALA A 64 -1.57 10.18 -1.55
C ALA A 64 -2.75 9.51 -0.83
N ILE A 65 -2.94 8.20 -1.02
CA ILE A 65 -3.99 7.42 -0.36
C ILE A 65 -3.81 7.43 1.15
N VAL A 66 -2.59 7.18 1.63
CA VAL A 66 -2.29 7.16 3.07
C VAL A 66 -2.54 8.55 3.68
N LYS A 67 -2.07 9.61 3.03
CA LYS A 67 -2.29 10.99 3.48
C LYS A 67 -3.77 11.34 3.56
N ALA A 68 -4.57 10.95 2.54
CA ALA A 68 -6.00 11.17 2.54
C ALA A 68 -6.72 10.41 3.68
N ALA A 69 -6.29 9.17 3.96
CA ALA A 69 -6.86 8.37 5.03
C ALA A 69 -6.60 8.97 6.43
N PHE A 70 -5.44 9.59 6.65
CA PHE A 70 -5.09 10.24 7.92
C PHE A 70 -5.60 11.69 8.04
N GLY A 71 -5.76 12.40 6.92
CA GLY A 71 -6.27 13.78 6.90
C GLY A 71 -7.80 13.91 7.00
N ALA A 72 -8.53 12.80 6.92
CA ALA A 72 -9.98 12.76 7.07
C ALA A 72 -10.45 12.47 8.51
N GLY A 73 -9.54 12.54 9.49
CA GLY A 73 -9.80 12.34 10.92
C GLY A 73 -10.03 13.64 11.69
#